data_AF-A0AAE4SCX2-F1
#
_entry.id   AF-A0AAE4SCX2-F1
#
_cell.length_a   1.000
_cell.length_b   1.000
_cell.length_c   1.000
_cell.angle_alpha   90.00
_cell.angle_beta   90.00
_cell.angle_gamma   90.00
#
_symmetry.space_group_name_H-M   'P 1'
#
loop_
_entity.id
_entity.type
_entity.pdbx_description
1 polymer ?
#
loop_
_entity_poly.entity_id
_entity_poly.type
_entity_poly.pdbx_seq_one_letter_code
_entity_poly.pdbx_strand_id
1 'polypeptide(L)'
;MSTYRVIRCPGCYQFTYTDQYGKWKLCPVCGEVITVDKVPVYLEVDDFSQAEILIKEVERYLYRSGRLDLTPTEVNLIREKYLAWLMSAA
;
A
#
# COMPACT_ATOMS: atom_id res chain seq x y z
N MET A 1 -0.60 -18.43 5.27
CA MET A 1 0.14 -17.15 5.28
C MET A 1 -0.88 -16.05 5.09
N SER A 2 -0.80 -14.98 5.86
CA SER A 2 -1.77 -13.88 5.81
C SER A 2 -1.18 -12.77 4.97
N THR A 3 -1.74 -12.52 3.79
CA THR A 3 -1.25 -11.44 2.93
C THR A 3 -1.97 -10.13 3.26
N TYR A 4 -1.22 -9.04 3.26
CA TYR A 4 -1.71 -7.68 3.47
C TYR A 4 -1.63 -6.89 2.17
N ARG A 5 -2.73 -6.21 1.84
CA ARG A 5 -2.86 -5.36 0.66
C ARG A 5 -2.66 -3.92 1.05
N VAL A 6 -1.65 -3.27 0.47
CA VAL A 6 -1.44 -1.83 0.57
C VAL A 6 -2.40 -1.13 -0.40
N ILE A 7 -3.27 -0.30 0.15
CA ILE A 7 -4.33 0.41 -0.55
C ILE A 7 -4.32 1.89 -0.15
N ARG A 8 -5.11 2.68 -0.86
CA ARG A 8 -5.25 4.10 -0.60
C ARG A 8 -6.70 4.49 -0.32
N CYS A 9 -6.89 5.37 0.64
CA CYS A 9 -8.21 5.91 0.94
C CYS A 9 -8.70 6.79 -0.24
N PRO A 10 -9.92 6.58 -0.78
CA PRO A 10 -10.43 7.41 -1.88
C PRO A 10 -10.86 8.82 -1.41
N GLY A 11 -11.07 9.01 -0.10
CA GLY A 11 -11.45 10.30 0.47
C GLY A 11 -10.25 11.21 0.76
N CYS A 12 -9.37 10.80 1.68
CA CYS A 12 -8.22 11.62 2.10
C CYS A 12 -6.90 11.23 1.45
N TYR A 13 -6.88 10.21 0.59
CA TYR A 13 -5.67 9.78 -0.11
C TYR A 13 -4.52 9.30 0.81
N GLN A 14 -4.81 8.98 2.07
CA GLN A 14 -3.84 8.35 2.95
C GLN A 14 -3.62 6.88 2.55
N PHE A 15 -2.37 6.43 2.57
CA PHE A 15 -2.06 5.01 2.42
C PHE A 15 -2.44 4.22 3.68
N THR A 16 -2.88 3.00 3.48
CA THR A 16 -3.19 2.06 4.56
C THR A 16 -3.06 0.64 4.06
N TYR A 17 -3.28 -0.34 4.93
CA TYR A 17 -3.28 -1.75 4.56
C TYR A 17 -4.49 -2.49 5.13
N THR A 18 -4.90 -3.56 4.46
CA THR A 18 -5.92 -4.49 4.94
C THR A 18 -5.41 -5.92 4.78
N ASP A 19 -5.85 -6.84 5.61
CA ASP A 19 -5.66 -8.26 5.31
C ASP A 19 -6.46 -8.66 4.05
N GLN A 20 -6.09 -9.79 3.45
CA GLN A 20 -6.69 -10.32 2.22
C GLN A 20 -8.19 -10.67 2.31
N TYR A 21 -8.75 -10.82 3.51
CA TYR A 21 -10.16 -11.17 3.72
C TYR A 21 -11.04 -9.94 3.90
N GLY A 22 -10.45 -8.80 4.27
CA GLY A 22 -11.14 -7.53 4.41
C GLY A 22 -11.72 -7.03 3.09
N LYS A 23 -13.05 -7.05 2.98
CA LYS A 23 -13.79 -6.42 1.86
C LYS A 23 -13.94 -4.91 2.03
N TRP A 24 -13.90 -4.45 3.28
CA TRP A 24 -14.13 -3.08 3.68
C TRP A 24 -13.14 -2.68 4.77
N LYS A 25 -12.71 -1.42 4.75
CA LYS A 25 -11.88 -0.84 5.80
C LYS A 25 -12.30 0.58 6.09
N LEU A 26 -12.48 0.92 7.36
CA LEU A 26 -12.68 2.31 7.76
C LEU A 26 -11.35 3.06 7.73
N CYS A 27 -11.30 4.21 7.06
CA CYS A 27 -10.13 5.06 7.05
C CYS A 27 -9.95 5.69 8.45
N PRO A 28 -8.82 5.45 9.14
CA PRO A 28 -8.60 6.01 10.48
C PRO A 28 -8.38 7.52 10.48
N VAL A 29 -8.16 8.14 9.31
CA VAL A 29 -7.86 9.57 9.18
C VAL A 29 -9.12 10.39 8.92
N CYS A 30 -9.96 9.98 7.97
CA CYS A 30 -11.13 10.76 7.55
C CYS A 30 -12.48 10.07 7.77
N GLY A 31 -12.50 8.82 8.23
CA GLY A 31 -13.74 8.06 8.45
C GLY A 31 -14.39 7.50 7.16
N GLU A 32 -13.78 7.68 5.99
CA GLU A 32 -14.27 7.09 4.74
C GLU A 32 -14.28 5.56 4.79
N VAL A 33 -15.33 4.94 4.23
CA VAL A 33 -15.41 3.47 4.12
C VAL A 33 -14.78 3.02 2.81
N ILE A 34 -13.58 2.47 2.90
CA ILE A 34 -12.82 1.98 1.76
C ILE A 34 -13.39 0.61 1.34
N THR A 35 -14.01 0.54 0.15
CA THR A 35 -14.32 -0.74 -0.49
C THR A 35 -13.06 -1.26 -1.15
N VAL A 36 -12.48 -2.34 -0.63
CA VAL A 36 -11.15 -2.81 -1.03
C VAL A 36 -11.11 -3.19 -2.52
N ASP A 37 -12.16 -3.83 -3.02
CA ASP A 37 -12.27 -4.22 -4.43
C ASP A 37 -12.47 -3.04 -5.41
N LYS A 38 -12.70 -1.82 -4.90
CA LYS A 38 -12.90 -0.61 -5.71
C LYS A 38 -11.73 0.36 -5.67
N VAL A 39 -10.67 0.05 -4.93
CA VAL A 39 -9.47 0.89 -4.86
C VAL A 39 -8.26 0.15 -5.42
N PRO A 40 -7.27 0.87 -5.97
CA PRO A 40 -6.04 0.24 -6.41
C PRO A 40 -5.32 -0.46 -5.25
N VAL A 41 -4.93 -1.71 -5.48
CA VAL A 41 -3.97 -2.42 -4.64
C VAL A 41 -2.57 -2.13 -5.18
N TYR A 42 -1.77 -1.43 -4.41
CA TYR A 42 -0.42 -1.02 -4.81
C TYR A 42 0.56 -2.19 -4.67
N LEU A 43 0.51 -2.89 -3.54
CA LEU A 43 1.37 -4.03 -3.24
C LEU A 43 0.67 -5.03 -2.33
N GLU A 44 1.00 -6.31 -2.48
CA GLU A 44 0.68 -7.38 -1.55
C GLU A 44 1.95 -7.81 -0.82
N VAL A 45 1.89 -7.90 0.51
CA VAL A 45 3.04 -8.26 1.37
C VAL A 45 2.63 -9.33 2.37
N ASP A 46 3.58 -10.14 2.83
CA ASP A 46 3.29 -11.30 3.70
C ASP A 46 3.12 -10.93 5.19
N ASP A 47 3.55 -9.74 5.60
CA ASP A 47 3.49 -9.31 7.00
C ASP A 47 3.07 -7.84 7.14
N PHE A 48 2.31 -7.54 8.19
CA PHE A 48 1.80 -6.19 8.42
C PHE A 48 2.93 -5.18 8.69
N SER A 49 4.03 -5.60 9.32
CA SER A 49 5.17 -4.72 9.58
C SER A 49 5.84 -4.28 8.28
N GLN A 50 5.87 -5.16 7.27
CA GLN A 50 6.37 -4.83 5.93
C GLN A 50 5.45 -3.82 5.25
N ALA A 51 4.12 -3.96 5.42
CA ALA A 51 3.15 -3.00 4.89
C ALA A 51 3.38 -1.59 5.48
N GLU A 52 3.60 -1.50 6.80
CA GLU A 52 3.87 -0.22 7.47
C GLU A 52 5.17 0.44 7.01
N ILE A 53 6.24 -0.33 6.85
CA ILE A 53 7.52 0.18 6.33
C ILE A 53 7.32 0.72 4.91
N LEU A 54 6.64 -0.04 4.05
CA LEU A 54 6.40 0.34 2.67
C LEU A 54 5.59 1.64 2.58
N ILE A 55 4.51 1.74 3.35
CA ILE A 55 3.66 2.95 3.40
C ILE A 55 4.51 4.17 3.76
N LYS A 56 5.34 4.08 4.80
CA LYS A 56 6.21 5.19 5.22
C LYS A 56 7.19 5.62 4.13
N GLU A 57 7.78 4.68 3.40
CA GLU A 57 8.71 5.01 2.32
C GLU A 57 8.01 5.62 1.10
N VAL A 58 6.83 5.10 0.73
CA VAL A 58 6.02 5.66 -0.36
C VAL A 58 5.58 7.08 -0.01
N GLU A 59 5.07 7.30 1.20
CA GLU A 59 4.66 8.64 1.66
C GLU A 59 5.86 9.60 1.67
N ARG A 60 7.02 9.17 2.14
CA ARG A 60 8.25 9.96 2.11
C ARG A 60 8.68 10.30 0.68
N TYR A 61 8.59 9.36 -0.24
CA TYR A 61 8.91 9.57 -1.66
C TYR A 61 7.96 10.59 -2.31
N LEU A 62 6.66 10.44 -2.11
CA LEU A 62 5.64 11.35 -2.64
C LEU A 62 5.81 12.76 -2.07
N TYR A 63 6.05 12.87 -0.76
CA TYR A 63 6.34 14.14 -0.10
C TYR A 63 7.57 14.83 -0.70
N ARG A 64 8.69 14.11 -0.87
CA ARG A 64 9.92 14.67 -1.44
C ARG A 64 9.79 15.06 -2.91
N SER A 65 9.00 14.32 -3.69
CA SER A 65 8.78 14.57 -5.10
C SER A 65 7.69 15.61 -5.37
N GLY A 66 6.94 16.02 -4.34
CA GLY A 66 5.77 16.91 -4.48
C GLY A 66 4.62 16.28 -5.27
N ARG A 67 4.61 14.94 -5.40
CA ARG A 67 3.62 14.21 -6.18
C ARG A 67 2.50 13.73 -5.28
N LEU A 68 1.30 13.70 -5.84
CA LEU A 68 0.11 13.24 -5.13
C LEU A 68 -0.06 11.73 -5.21
N ASP A 69 0.49 11.03 -6.21
CA ASP A 69 0.34 9.57 -6.34
C ASP A 69 1.51 8.95 -7.12
N LEU A 70 1.61 7.63 -7.03
CA LEU A 70 2.50 6.81 -7.84
C LEU A 70 1.88 6.58 -9.23
N THR A 71 2.72 6.62 -10.25
CA THR A 71 2.37 6.16 -11.59
C THR A 71 2.32 4.64 -11.66
N PRO A 72 1.60 4.04 -12.63
CA PRO A 72 1.59 2.59 -12.82
C PRO A 72 2.99 1.97 -12.96
N THR A 73 3.90 2.68 -13.63
CA THR A 73 5.29 2.26 -13.78
C THR A 73 6.03 2.22 -12.44
N GLU A 74 5.81 3.21 -11.58
CA GLU A 74 6.42 3.25 -10.24
C GLU A 74 5.85 2.16 -9.33
N VAL A 75 4.56 1.87 -9.42
CA VAL A 75 3.93 0.75 -8.69
C VAL A 75 4.57 -0.57 -9.11
N ASN A 76 4.77 -0.80 -10.41
CA ASN A 76 5.42 -2.01 -10.90
C ASN A 76 6.89 -2.09 -10.45
N LEU A 77 7.63 -0.99 -10.49
CA LEU A 77 9.01 -0.95 -10.01
C LEU A 77 9.11 -1.28 -8.51
N ILE A 78 8.17 -0.80 -7.69
CA ILE A 78 8.12 -1.13 -6.26
C ILE A 78 7.86 -2.63 -6.06
N ARG A 79 6.93 -3.22 -6.83
CA ARG A 79 6.64 -4.66 -6.80
C ARG A 79 7.88 -5.49 -7.14
N GLU A 80 8.58 -5.15 -8.21
CA GLU A 80 9.81 -5.82 -8.63
C GLU A 80 10.90 -5.74 -7.55
N LYS A 81 11.12 -4.56 -6.97
CA LYS A 81 12.11 -4.37 -5.90
C LYS A 81 11.76 -5.14 -4.63
N TYR A 82 10.48 -5.19 -4.27
CA TYR A 82 10.03 -5.96 -3.11
C TYR A 82 10.24 -7.46 -3.31
N LEU A 83 9.90 -8.00 -4.49
CA LEU A 83 10.15 -9.40 -4.83
C LEU A 83 11.65 -9.74 -4.78
N ALA A 84 12.50 -8.88 -5.35
CA ALA A 84 13.95 -9.06 -5.30
C ALA A 84 14.49 -9.04 -3.87
N TRP A 85 13.98 -8.13 -3.02
CA TRP A 85 14.34 -8.06 -1.61
C TRP A 85 13.94 -9.33 -0.85
N LEU A 86 12.72 -9.84 -1.05
CA LEU A 86 12.27 -11.11 -0.46
C LEU A 86 13.17 -12.28 -0.86
N MET A 87 13.57 -12.36 -2.14
CA MET A 87 14.46 -13.41 -2.64
C MET A 87 15.88 -13.31 -2.06
N SER A 88 16.35 -12.11 -1.73
CA SER A 88 17.67 -11.90 -1.12
C SER A 88 17.72 -12.11 0.39
N ALA A 89 16.55 -12.06 1.04
CA ALA A 89 16.39 -12.27 2.48
C ALA A 89 16.09 -13.74 2.85
N ALA A 90 15.98 -14.61 1.84
CA ALA A 90 15.80 -16.07 1.96
C ALA A 90 17.14 -16.80 1.90
#